data_AF-A0A955ZC17-F1
#
_entry.id   AF-A0A955ZC17-F1
#
_cell.length_a   1.000
_cell.length_b   1.000
_cell.length_c   1.000
_cell.angle_alpha   90.00
_cell.angle_beta   90.00
_cell.angle_gamma   90.00
#
_symmetry.space_group_name_H-M   'P 1'
#
loop_
_entity.id
_entity.type
_entity.pdbx_description
1 polymer ?
#
loop_
_entity_poly.entity_id
_entity_poly.type
_entity_poly.pdbx_seq_one_letter_code
_entity_poly.pdbx_strand_id
1 'polypeptide(L)'
;MITSRFALRALAIPTAFLALSVVACGGSDDSAGSGGQGGSAAGASGGSGGSGASSGGSGGSSSGGSSGSGATAGGGGSSGTAGSGGSGGAAGSGGAAGGGGSGGAAGSGGAGGSGGTGGSCTGAVNTPGGPDAWSGCWPGPDNTGVPSGTNLTVHQGDLSITQSNTVLQDTEVHGCVTIADKISNVTIKNVRVKSAGCYWQILNNGATNVTVQDTELDCQGNTANDAGGAGDDITYLRVNIHGCTDGLKVGSNVKVQDSYIHDLKQTAQSHNDGMQSLGTTKLDILHNTCILGGNATSCVILSTGSASDMRNITMDRNLFAGGAYTIYGGYEAGSDDVSKVSNIKITDNRFSTVVSPKGGAYGPMTSVDPPVVHTGNVWADGPKAGQSAD
;
A
#
# COMPACT_ATOMS: atom_id res chain seq x y z
N MET A 1 -18.71 -35.04 -10.39
CA MET A 1 -19.34 -33.78 -9.92
C MET A 1 -18.89 -33.54 -8.49
N ILE A 2 -17.92 -32.65 -8.29
CA ILE A 2 -17.40 -32.27 -6.97
C ILE A 2 -17.96 -30.89 -6.69
N THR A 3 -18.89 -30.82 -5.74
CA THR A 3 -19.41 -29.58 -5.17
C THR A 3 -18.50 -29.17 -4.01
N SER A 4 -17.75 -28.07 -4.15
CA SER A 4 -17.09 -27.43 -3.01
C SER A 4 -17.78 -26.08 -2.74
N ARG A 5 -18.45 -25.99 -1.59
CA ARG A 5 -18.99 -24.76 -1.03
C ARG A 5 -17.90 -24.14 -0.16
N PHE A 6 -17.40 -22.97 -0.52
CA PHE A 6 -16.56 -22.16 0.38
C PHE A 6 -17.46 -21.37 1.33
N ALA A 7 -17.32 -21.65 2.63
CA ALA A 7 -17.97 -20.92 3.70
C ALA A 7 -17.17 -19.67 4.05
N LEU A 8 -17.86 -18.52 4.05
CA LEU A 8 -17.39 -17.23 4.54
C LEU A 8 -17.20 -17.34 6.07
N ARG A 9 -15.97 -17.20 6.57
CA ARG A 9 -15.72 -17.04 8.02
C ARG A 9 -15.56 -15.57 8.34
N ALA A 10 -16.57 -15.01 9.02
CA ALA A 10 -16.47 -13.74 9.72
C ALA A 10 -15.41 -13.86 10.84
N LEU A 11 -14.42 -12.98 10.83
CA LEU A 11 -13.41 -12.89 11.87
C LEU A 11 -13.90 -11.88 12.92
N ALA A 12 -14.25 -12.38 14.10
CA ALA A 12 -14.51 -11.55 15.27
C ALA A 12 -13.17 -11.05 15.84
N ILE A 13 -13.07 -9.74 16.04
CA ILE A 13 -11.90 -9.06 16.63
C ILE A 13 -12.01 -9.14 18.16
N PRO A 14 -11.02 -9.69 18.89
CA PRO A 14 -10.96 -9.51 20.33
C PRO A 14 -10.26 -8.18 20.65
N THR A 15 -11.00 -7.28 21.30
CA THR A 15 -10.47 -6.10 21.99
C THR A 15 -9.47 -6.51 23.07
N ALA A 16 -8.18 -6.25 22.85
CA ALA A 16 -7.16 -6.35 23.88
C ALA A 16 -7.00 -5.00 24.58
N PHE A 17 -7.44 -4.93 25.83
CA PHE A 17 -7.15 -3.84 26.75
C PHE A 17 -5.65 -3.84 27.08
N LEU A 18 -4.93 -2.79 26.69
CA LEU A 18 -3.58 -2.51 27.19
C LEU A 18 -3.73 -1.77 28.52
N ALA A 19 -3.38 -2.42 29.62
CA ALA A 19 -3.37 -1.84 30.95
C ALA A 19 -2.16 -0.90 31.10
N LEU A 20 -2.42 0.40 31.18
CA LEU A 20 -1.42 1.41 31.53
C LEU A 20 -1.45 1.65 33.04
N SER A 21 -0.33 1.38 33.70
CA SER A 21 -0.10 1.65 35.12
C SER A 21 -0.04 3.17 35.37
N VAL A 22 -1.05 3.68 36.07
CA VAL A 22 -1.12 5.07 36.53
C VAL A 22 -0.25 5.23 37.78
N VAL A 23 0.80 6.04 37.69
CA VAL A 23 1.45 6.64 38.86
C VAL A 23 0.54 7.75 39.37
N ALA A 24 -0.13 7.50 40.50
CA ALA A 24 -0.98 8.46 41.18
C ALA A 24 -0.14 9.37 42.10
N CYS A 25 -0.13 10.67 41.80
CA CYS A 25 0.12 11.70 42.80
C CYS A 25 -1.22 12.00 43.51
N GLY A 26 -1.23 11.85 44.83
CA GLY A 26 -2.40 12.12 45.67
C GLY A 26 -2.70 13.61 45.78
N GLY A 27 -3.98 13.93 45.65
CA GLY A 27 -4.60 15.17 46.07
C GLY A 27 -6.03 14.85 46.49
N SER A 28 -6.29 14.94 47.79
CA SER A 28 -7.61 14.84 48.42
C SER A 28 -8.49 16.02 47.96
N ASP A 29 -9.80 15.80 47.83
CA ASP A 29 -10.86 16.63 48.43
C ASP A 29 -12.27 16.11 48.07
N ASP A 30 -12.95 15.67 49.13
CA ASP A 30 -14.35 15.78 49.52
C ASP A 30 -15.58 15.52 48.61
N SER A 31 -16.54 14.94 49.32
CA SER A 31 -17.82 14.34 48.94
C SER A 31 -18.93 15.33 48.57
N ALA A 32 -19.89 14.87 47.75
CA ALA A 32 -21.32 14.73 48.10
C ALA A 32 -22.24 14.97 46.89
N GLY A 33 -23.22 14.10 46.71
CA GLY A 33 -24.31 14.30 45.74
C GLY A 33 -25.10 13.03 45.45
N SER A 34 -25.99 12.65 46.39
CA SER A 34 -26.94 11.55 46.26
C SER A 34 -28.31 12.03 45.80
N GLY A 35 -29.04 11.17 45.07
CA GLY A 35 -30.45 11.29 44.72
C GLY A 35 -30.70 10.75 43.31
N GLY A 36 -31.63 9.84 43.01
CA GLY A 36 -32.72 9.22 43.76
C GLY A 36 -33.29 8.04 42.93
N GLN A 37 -34.14 7.25 43.57
CA GLN A 37 -34.59 5.90 43.20
C GLN A 37 -35.74 5.86 42.19
N GLY A 38 -35.95 4.68 41.57
CA GLY A 38 -37.31 4.12 41.38
C GLY A 38 -37.56 3.33 40.08
N GLY A 39 -37.92 2.04 40.20
CA GLY A 39 -38.79 1.35 39.23
C GLY A 39 -38.36 -0.06 38.82
N SER A 40 -38.94 -1.09 39.45
CA SER A 40 -38.73 -2.52 39.21
C SER A 40 -39.69 -3.14 38.19
N ALA A 41 -39.30 -4.33 37.71
CA ALA A 41 -40.12 -5.55 37.46
C ALA A 41 -40.46 -5.97 36.01
N ALA A 42 -39.75 -7.04 35.58
CA ALA A 42 -40.24 -8.38 35.19
C ALA A 42 -41.43 -8.56 34.20
N GLY A 43 -41.22 -9.42 33.21
CA GLY A 43 -42.27 -10.13 32.46
C GLY A 43 -41.70 -11.07 31.40
N ALA A 44 -41.96 -12.37 31.52
CA ALA A 44 -41.41 -13.47 30.72
C ALA A 44 -42.42 -14.06 29.71
N SER A 45 -41.92 -14.94 28.83
CA SER A 45 -42.62 -15.96 27.99
C SER A 45 -43.44 -15.41 26.80
N GLY A 46 -43.60 -16.07 25.65
CA GLY A 46 -43.26 -17.38 25.13
C GLY A 46 -43.95 -17.53 23.76
N GLY A 47 -43.55 -18.48 22.90
CA GLY A 47 -44.29 -18.75 21.66
C GLY A 47 -43.56 -19.61 20.63
N SER A 48 -43.85 -20.91 20.64
CA SER A 48 -43.44 -21.93 19.68
C SER A 48 -44.62 -22.31 18.75
N GLY A 49 -44.33 -22.71 17.51
CA GLY A 49 -45.14 -23.70 16.78
C GLY A 49 -45.44 -23.39 15.32
N GLY A 50 -45.28 -24.40 14.44
CA GLY A 50 -45.97 -24.46 13.15
C GLY A 50 -45.20 -25.11 11.99
N SER A 51 -45.14 -26.44 11.95
CA SER A 51 -44.82 -27.24 10.76
C SER A 51 -46.12 -27.74 10.11
N GLY A 52 -46.16 -27.81 8.78
CA GLY A 52 -47.28 -28.35 8.01
C GLY A 52 -46.83 -28.78 6.61
N ALA A 53 -47.10 -30.04 6.27
CA ALA A 53 -46.81 -30.70 5.00
C ALA A 53 -48.05 -30.79 4.11
N SER A 54 -47.88 -30.91 2.79
CA SER A 54 -48.81 -31.63 1.92
C SER A 54 -48.19 -31.99 0.57
N SER A 55 -48.58 -33.17 0.08
CA SER A 55 -48.10 -33.99 -1.04
C SER A 55 -48.94 -33.90 -2.31
N GLY A 56 -48.40 -34.39 -3.44
CA GLY A 56 -49.10 -34.82 -4.67
C GLY A 56 -48.54 -34.14 -5.92
N GLY A 57 -48.21 -34.77 -7.05
CA GLY A 57 -48.41 -36.12 -7.57
C GLY A 57 -47.64 -36.28 -8.90
N SER A 58 -47.78 -37.45 -9.51
CA SER A 58 -46.87 -38.20 -10.40
C SER A 58 -47.01 -38.01 -11.93
N GLY A 59 -45.96 -38.42 -12.65
CA GLY A 59 -45.94 -38.88 -14.06
C GLY A 59 -44.56 -38.62 -14.70
N GLY A 60 -43.82 -39.52 -15.35
CA GLY A 60 -44.06 -40.87 -15.86
C GLY A 60 -43.22 -41.07 -17.14
N SER A 61 -42.03 -41.66 -16.99
CA SER A 61 -41.31 -42.59 -17.88
C SER A 61 -41.25 -42.38 -19.42
N SER A 62 -40.03 -42.38 -19.97
CA SER A 62 -39.58 -43.46 -20.89
C SER A 62 -38.07 -43.38 -21.18
N SER A 63 -37.53 -44.54 -21.52
CA SER A 63 -36.15 -44.99 -21.45
C SER A 63 -35.65 -45.45 -22.83
N GLY A 64 -34.32 -45.48 -23.03
CA GLY A 64 -33.69 -46.58 -23.78
C GLY A 64 -32.63 -46.24 -24.82
N GLY A 65 -31.36 -46.42 -24.43
CA GLY A 65 -30.24 -47.07 -25.15
C GLY A 65 -29.66 -46.42 -26.43
N SER A 66 -28.49 -46.78 -26.95
CA SER A 66 -27.25 -47.40 -26.47
C SER A 66 -26.24 -47.31 -27.63
N SER A 67 -24.96 -47.07 -27.33
CA SER A 67 -23.71 -47.54 -27.99
C SER A 67 -23.59 -47.68 -29.53
N GLY A 68 -22.48 -47.18 -30.10
CA GLY A 68 -21.93 -47.70 -31.37
C GLY A 68 -20.83 -46.85 -32.02
N SER A 69 -19.64 -47.44 -32.14
CA SER A 69 -18.34 -46.95 -32.63
C SER A 69 -18.16 -46.92 -34.16
N GLY A 70 -17.17 -46.18 -34.68
CA GLY A 70 -16.50 -46.49 -35.96
C GLY A 70 -15.86 -45.31 -36.73
N ALA A 71 -14.57 -45.45 -37.06
CA ALA A 71 -13.74 -44.63 -37.97
C ALA A 71 -14.28 -44.63 -39.43
N THR A 72 -13.89 -43.80 -40.41
CA THR A 72 -12.55 -43.45 -40.93
C THR A 72 -12.61 -42.25 -41.92
N ALA A 73 -11.52 -41.50 -41.97
CA ALA A 73 -10.83 -40.83 -43.09
C ALA A 73 -11.60 -40.19 -44.28
N GLY A 74 -11.26 -38.91 -44.52
CA GLY A 74 -11.31 -38.24 -45.83
C GLY A 74 -10.44 -36.99 -45.79
N GLY A 75 -9.29 -37.01 -46.48
CA GLY A 75 -8.31 -35.93 -46.47
C GLY A 75 -8.35 -35.01 -47.71
N GLY A 76 -7.48 -34.00 -47.68
CA GLY A 76 -6.89 -33.36 -48.86
C GLY A 76 -7.20 -31.88 -49.05
N GLY A 77 -6.16 -31.02 -48.97
CA GLY A 77 -6.22 -29.65 -49.51
C GLY A 77 -5.24 -28.62 -48.96
N SER A 78 -3.94 -28.82 -49.23
CA SER A 78 -2.93 -27.81 -49.62
C SER A 78 -2.67 -26.57 -48.74
N SER A 79 -1.58 -26.62 -47.97
CA SER A 79 -0.87 -25.47 -47.43
C SER A 79 -0.01 -24.76 -48.49
N GLY A 80 -0.11 -23.43 -48.53
CA GLY A 80 0.71 -22.55 -49.35
C GLY A 80 2.13 -22.36 -48.81
N THR A 81 3.02 -22.13 -49.76
CA THR A 81 4.49 -22.15 -49.74
C THR A 81 5.20 -21.20 -48.78
N ALA A 82 6.25 -21.72 -48.11
CA ALA A 82 7.29 -20.96 -47.44
C ALA A 82 8.30 -20.38 -48.47
N GLY A 83 8.71 -19.13 -48.24
CA GLY A 83 9.70 -18.41 -49.04
C GLY A 83 11.13 -18.92 -48.83
N SER A 84 11.88 -18.91 -49.93
CA SER A 84 13.21 -19.46 -50.15
C SER A 84 14.34 -18.69 -49.46
N GLY A 85 15.38 -19.44 -49.08
CA GLY A 85 16.59 -18.97 -48.42
C GLY A 85 17.58 -18.22 -49.32
N GLY A 86 18.36 -17.36 -48.66
CA GLY A 86 19.57 -16.72 -49.17
C GLY A 86 20.83 -17.42 -48.65
N SER A 87 21.80 -17.51 -49.53
CA SER A 87 23.04 -18.29 -49.55
C SER A 87 24.08 -17.98 -48.46
N GLY A 88 24.85 -19.02 -48.11
CA GLY A 88 25.93 -19.01 -47.13
C GLY A 88 27.21 -18.31 -47.58
N GLY A 89 27.89 -17.72 -46.60
CA GLY A 89 29.26 -17.22 -46.68
C GLY A 89 30.26 -18.24 -46.13
N ALA A 90 31.45 -18.27 -46.74
CA ALA A 90 32.46 -19.31 -46.64
C ALA A 90 33.14 -19.46 -45.26
N ALA A 91 33.57 -20.69 -44.99
CA ALA A 91 34.40 -21.08 -43.85
C ALA A 91 35.84 -20.55 -43.99
N GLY A 92 36.31 -19.84 -42.96
CA GLY A 92 37.72 -19.49 -42.76
C GLY A 92 38.37 -20.42 -41.73
N SER A 93 39.54 -20.92 -42.09
CA SER A 93 40.36 -21.91 -41.36
C SER A 93 40.90 -21.45 -40.01
N GLY A 94 41.09 -22.40 -39.10
CA GLY A 94 41.54 -22.20 -37.73
C GLY A 94 43.00 -21.77 -37.53
N GLY A 95 43.23 -21.21 -36.34
CA GLY A 95 44.52 -20.89 -35.75
C GLY A 95 44.41 -21.00 -34.22
N ALA A 96 45.50 -21.42 -33.58
CA ALA A 96 45.57 -22.11 -32.29
C ALA A 96 45.33 -21.26 -31.02
N ALA A 97 45.19 -22.01 -29.92
CA ALA A 97 44.88 -21.62 -28.55
C ALA A 97 45.83 -20.60 -27.89
N GLY A 98 45.27 -19.82 -26.96
CA GLY A 98 46.03 -19.07 -25.95
C GLY A 98 45.15 -18.42 -24.88
N GLY A 99 45.33 -18.85 -23.63
CA GLY A 99 45.29 -18.01 -22.42
C GLY A 99 43.93 -17.60 -21.86
N GLY A 100 43.58 -18.14 -20.69
CA GLY A 100 42.43 -17.72 -19.89
C GLY A 100 42.54 -16.30 -19.34
N GLY A 101 41.41 -15.59 -19.35
CA GLY A 101 41.20 -14.29 -18.73
C GLY A 101 39.94 -14.32 -17.87
N SER A 102 40.08 -13.90 -16.63
CA SER A 102 39.12 -13.91 -15.53
C SER A 102 37.93 -12.96 -15.72
N GLY A 103 36.73 -13.46 -15.41
CA GLY A 103 35.60 -12.77 -14.75
C GLY A 103 35.16 -11.41 -15.29
N GLY A 104 34.21 -11.40 -16.21
CA GLY A 104 33.52 -10.20 -16.67
C GLY A 104 32.72 -9.52 -15.55
N ALA A 105 32.80 -8.20 -15.51
CA ALA A 105 32.02 -7.32 -14.67
C ALA A 105 30.51 -7.47 -14.95
N ALA A 106 29.72 -7.43 -13.88
CA ALA A 106 28.27 -7.42 -13.94
C ALA A 106 27.74 -6.22 -14.75
N GLY A 107 26.74 -6.48 -15.59
CA GLY A 107 26.12 -5.50 -16.47
C GLY A 107 25.58 -4.29 -15.72
N SER A 108 25.90 -3.11 -16.25
CA SER A 108 25.30 -1.84 -15.91
C SER A 108 23.77 -1.91 -16.03
N GLY A 109 23.08 -1.68 -14.92
CA GLY A 109 21.64 -1.46 -14.87
C GLY A 109 21.23 -0.32 -15.80
N GLY A 110 20.07 -0.49 -16.43
CA GLY A 110 19.54 0.39 -17.46
C GLY A 110 19.49 1.85 -17.02
N ALA A 111 19.93 2.73 -17.92
CA ALA A 111 19.71 4.15 -17.84
C ALA A 111 18.20 4.43 -17.69
N GLY A 112 17.82 5.01 -16.55
CA GLY A 112 16.55 5.69 -16.40
C GLY A 112 16.44 6.74 -17.50
N GLY A 113 15.31 6.74 -18.21
CA GLY A 113 15.09 7.60 -19.37
C GLY A 113 15.42 9.06 -19.06
N SER A 114 16.24 9.66 -19.93
CA SER A 114 16.52 11.09 -19.92
C SER A 114 15.19 11.85 -19.93
N GLY A 115 14.91 12.50 -18.80
CA GLY A 115 13.76 13.38 -18.64
C GLY A 115 13.76 14.44 -19.72
N GLY A 116 12.57 14.64 -20.31
CA GLY A 116 12.30 15.86 -21.04
C GLY A 116 12.65 17.06 -20.16
N THR A 117 13.27 18.07 -20.75
CA THR A 117 13.55 19.42 -20.24
C THR A 117 12.75 19.78 -18.97
N GLY A 118 13.24 19.31 -17.81
CA GLY A 118 12.54 19.42 -16.54
C GLY A 118 12.94 20.71 -15.85
N GLY A 119 11.95 21.49 -15.40
CA GLY A 119 12.20 22.70 -14.62
C GLY A 119 13.12 22.41 -13.43
N SER A 120 13.94 23.39 -13.08
CA SER A 120 14.72 23.36 -11.83
C SER A 120 13.80 22.99 -10.67
N CYS A 121 14.30 22.15 -9.75
CA CYS A 121 13.60 21.84 -8.50
C CYS A 121 13.04 23.11 -7.85
N THR A 122 11.83 23.02 -7.33
CA THR A 122 11.12 24.12 -6.70
C THR A 122 11.33 24.03 -5.18
N GLY A 123 12.04 24.99 -4.59
CA GLY A 123 12.24 25.05 -3.14
C GLY A 123 13.69 24.82 -2.68
N ALA A 124 13.86 24.74 -1.37
CA ALA A 124 15.18 24.59 -0.75
C ALA A 124 15.65 23.13 -0.80
N VAL A 125 16.96 22.90 -0.74
CA VAL A 125 17.53 21.55 -0.63
C VAL A 125 16.89 20.81 0.55
N ASN A 126 16.57 19.52 0.36
CA ASN A 126 15.93 18.68 1.38
C ASN A 126 14.56 19.17 1.86
N THR A 127 13.79 19.81 0.97
CA THR A 127 12.38 20.14 1.19
C THR A 127 11.52 19.58 0.05
N PRO A 128 10.20 19.40 0.23
CA PRO A 128 9.33 18.90 -0.84
C PRO A 128 9.49 19.73 -2.12
N GLY A 129 9.71 19.07 -3.27
CA GLY A 129 9.96 19.73 -4.55
C GLY A 129 11.39 20.26 -4.75
N GLY A 130 12.17 20.41 -3.68
CA GLY A 130 13.51 20.95 -3.70
C GLY A 130 14.58 19.92 -4.09
N PRO A 131 15.84 20.35 -4.35
CA PRO A 131 16.89 19.44 -4.77
C PRO A 131 17.18 18.32 -3.75
N ASP A 132 17.44 17.12 -4.27
CA ASP A 132 17.85 15.95 -3.48
C ASP A 132 19.36 15.67 -3.57
N ALA A 133 19.82 14.65 -2.83
CA ALA A 133 21.23 14.25 -2.81
C ALA A 133 21.68 13.47 -4.05
N TRP A 134 20.76 13.13 -4.96
CA TRP A 134 20.98 12.28 -6.14
C TRP A 134 20.75 13.04 -7.45
N SER A 135 20.89 14.36 -7.43
CA SER A 135 20.75 15.26 -8.59
C SER A 135 19.34 15.31 -9.19
N GLY A 136 18.33 14.90 -8.43
CA GLY A 136 16.91 15.05 -8.72
C GLY A 136 16.24 16.07 -7.79
N CYS A 137 14.92 15.98 -7.72
CA CYS A 137 14.09 16.75 -6.80
C CYS A 137 13.34 15.79 -5.89
N TRP A 138 13.21 16.14 -4.62
CA TRP A 138 12.32 15.43 -3.70
C TRP A 138 10.88 15.47 -4.21
N PRO A 139 10.08 14.40 -4.02
CA PRO A 139 8.65 14.48 -4.24
C PRO A 139 8.02 15.63 -3.45
N GLY A 140 7.10 16.32 -4.08
CA GLY A 140 6.46 17.52 -3.56
C GLY A 140 5.31 17.98 -4.45
N PRO A 141 4.74 19.16 -4.18
CA PRO A 141 3.49 19.61 -4.81
C PRO A 141 3.59 19.77 -6.33
N ASP A 142 4.77 20.08 -6.87
CA ASP A 142 4.95 20.37 -8.30
C ASP A 142 5.34 19.15 -9.15
N ASN A 143 5.65 18.00 -8.53
CA ASN A 143 6.09 16.78 -9.22
C ASN A 143 5.35 15.50 -8.76
N THR A 144 4.29 15.64 -7.97
CA THR A 144 3.39 14.55 -7.55
C THR A 144 1.93 14.94 -7.72
N GLY A 145 1.05 13.94 -7.70
CA GLY A 145 -0.38 14.15 -7.92
C GLY A 145 -0.70 14.34 -9.39
N VAL A 146 -1.84 14.98 -9.67
CA VAL A 146 -2.25 15.26 -11.04
C VAL A 146 -1.30 16.29 -11.67
N PRO A 147 -0.70 16.01 -12.85
CA PRO A 147 0.19 16.96 -13.50
C PRO A 147 -0.52 18.29 -13.80
N SER A 148 0.16 19.40 -13.56
CA SER A 148 -0.39 20.73 -13.82
C SER A 148 -0.83 20.88 -15.29
N GLY A 149 -2.00 21.48 -15.50
CA GLY A 149 -2.60 21.64 -16.83
C GLY A 149 -3.32 20.41 -17.38
N THR A 150 -3.42 19.31 -16.63
CA THR A 150 -4.24 18.16 -17.02
C THR A 150 -5.72 18.55 -17.04
N ASN A 151 -6.41 18.26 -18.13
CA ASN A 151 -7.86 18.45 -18.24
C ASN A 151 -8.58 17.23 -17.67
N LEU A 152 -9.13 17.36 -16.46
CA LEU A 152 -9.87 16.28 -15.81
C LEU A 152 -11.35 16.30 -16.19
N THR A 153 -11.89 15.14 -16.54
CA THR A 153 -13.33 14.92 -16.65
C THR A 153 -13.90 14.60 -15.27
N VAL A 154 -14.95 15.29 -14.85
CA VAL A 154 -15.57 15.03 -13.54
C VAL A 154 -16.46 13.79 -13.60
N HIS A 155 -16.24 12.85 -12.69
CA HIS A 155 -17.12 11.72 -12.40
C HIS A 155 -17.78 11.93 -11.04
N GLN A 156 -19.11 11.87 -10.99
CA GLN A 156 -19.89 12.05 -9.75
C GLN A 156 -20.28 10.69 -9.15
N GLY A 157 -20.03 10.53 -7.86
CA GLY A 157 -20.32 9.30 -7.11
C GLY A 157 -19.21 8.26 -7.19
N ASP A 158 -19.45 7.13 -6.52
CA ASP A 158 -18.48 6.04 -6.42
C ASP A 158 -18.21 5.38 -7.77
N LEU A 159 -17.00 4.83 -7.92
CA LEU A 159 -16.54 4.16 -9.12
C LEU A 159 -16.01 2.77 -8.77
N SER A 160 -16.60 1.74 -9.39
CA SER A 160 -16.15 0.35 -9.25
C SER A 160 -15.49 -0.13 -10.53
N ILE A 161 -14.20 -0.47 -10.46
CA ILE A 161 -13.44 -1.07 -11.55
C ILE A 161 -13.57 -2.59 -11.44
N THR A 162 -14.27 -3.19 -12.41
CA THR A 162 -14.63 -4.62 -12.38
C THR A 162 -14.07 -5.42 -13.57
N GLN A 163 -13.27 -4.78 -14.42
CA GLN A 163 -12.70 -5.40 -15.62
C GLN A 163 -11.17 -5.33 -15.62
N SER A 164 -10.53 -6.43 -16.01
CA SER A 164 -9.07 -6.45 -16.18
C SER A 164 -8.64 -5.55 -17.35
N ASN A 165 -7.42 -5.04 -17.29
CA ASN A 165 -6.86 -4.11 -18.28
C ASN A 165 -7.60 -2.75 -18.34
N THR A 166 -8.39 -2.42 -17.31
CA THR A 166 -9.05 -1.11 -17.23
C THR A 166 -8.02 -0.01 -17.01
N VAL A 167 -8.18 1.08 -17.74
CA VAL A 167 -7.44 2.33 -17.52
C VAL A 167 -8.44 3.42 -17.14
N LEU A 168 -8.41 3.86 -15.88
CA LEU A 168 -9.08 5.07 -15.42
C LEU A 168 -8.08 6.22 -15.54
N GLN A 169 -8.36 7.21 -16.37
CA GLN A 169 -7.42 8.30 -16.61
C GLN A 169 -8.08 9.66 -16.77
N ASP A 170 -7.31 10.72 -16.51
CA ASP A 170 -7.71 12.12 -16.71
C ASP A 170 -9.10 12.43 -16.12
N THR A 171 -9.34 11.94 -14.90
CA THR A 171 -10.64 11.97 -14.24
C THR A 171 -10.54 12.58 -12.84
N GLU A 172 -11.47 13.47 -12.48
CA GLU A 172 -11.70 13.90 -11.10
C GLU A 172 -12.93 13.17 -10.55
N VAL A 173 -12.72 12.25 -9.61
CA VAL A 173 -13.77 11.41 -9.00
C VAL A 173 -14.25 12.07 -7.71
N HIS A 174 -15.54 12.42 -7.66
CA HIS A 174 -16.23 12.91 -6.46
C HIS A 174 -16.98 11.75 -5.80
N GLY A 175 -16.20 10.81 -5.27
CA GLY A 175 -16.66 9.53 -4.71
C GLY A 175 -15.48 8.61 -4.45
N CYS A 176 -15.75 7.38 -4.04
CA CYS A 176 -14.70 6.40 -3.72
C CYS A 176 -14.40 5.50 -4.91
N VAL A 177 -13.14 5.11 -5.09
CA VAL A 177 -12.74 4.16 -6.14
C VAL A 177 -12.47 2.80 -5.51
N THR A 178 -13.19 1.78 -5.96
CA THR A 178 -12.96 0.38 -5.56
C THR A 178 -12.57 -0.46 -6.75
N ILE A 179 -11.45 -1.16 -6.64
CA ILE A 179 -10.96 -2.13 -7.63
C ILE A 179 -11.37 -3.52 -7.15
N ALA A 180 -12.18 -4.23 -7.94
CA ALA A 180 -12.74 -5.52 -7.56
C ALA A 180 -11.67 -6.61 -7.45
N ASP A 181 -12.01 -7.72 -6.79
CA ASP A 181 -11.16 -8.91 -6.75
C ASP A 181 -11.11 -9.61 -8.12
N LYS A 182 -10.14 -10.53 -8.29
CA LYS A 182 -10.03 -11.42 -9.46
C LYS A 182 -9.90 -10.71 -10.83
N ILE A 183 -9.48 -9.46 -10.83
CA ILE A 183 -9.06 -8.76 -12.05
C ILE A 183 -7.57 -8.43 -11.98
N SER A 184 -7.00 -8.06 -13.13
CA SER A 184 -5.59 -7.70 -13.21
C SER A 184 -5.33 -6.54 -14.14
N ASN A 185 -4.13 -5.96 -14.03
CA ASN A 185 -3.62 -4.93 -14.94
C ASN A 185 -4.49 -3.66 -14.95
N VAL A 186 -4.89 -3.18 -13.77
CA VAL A 186 -5.65 -1.92 -13.65
C VAL A 186 -4.67 -0.76 -13.54
N THR A 187 -4.89 0.29 -14.34
CA THR A 187 -4.14 1.54 -14.25
C THR A 187 -5.08 2.68 -13.89
N ILE A 188 -4.72 3.44 -12.85
CA ILE A 188 -5.35 4.70 -12.45
C ILE A 188 -4.29 5.77 -12.66
N LYS A 189 -4.48 6.70 -13.61
CA LYS A 189 -3.43 7.63 -14.04
C LYS A 189 -3.96 9.04 -14.27
N ASN A 190 -3.27 10.07 -13.77
CA ASN A 190 -3.73 11.47 -13.89
C ASN A 190 -5.14 11.63 -13.30
N VAL A 191 -5.37 11.04 -12.13
CA VAL A 191 -6.69 11.04 -11.48
C VAL A 191 -6.62 11.90 -10.23
N ARG A 192 -7.69 12.63 -9.94
CA ARG A 192 -7.92 13.19 -8.61
C ARG A 192 -9.10 12.48 -7.98
N VAL A 193 -8.90 11.80 -6.87
CA VAL A 193 -10.01 11.31 -6.04
C VAL A 193 -10.23 12.31 -4.92
N LYS A 194 -11.36 12.99 -4.94
CA LYS A 194 -11.70 14.10 -4.05
C LYS A 194 -13.01 13.83 -3.36
N SER A 195 -12.96 13.44 -2.09
CA SER A 195 -14.15 13.06 -1.34
C SER A 195 -13.93 13.13 0.17
N ALA A 196 -14.87 13.76 0.86
CA ALA A 196 -14.94 13.77 2.32
C ALA A 196 -15.68 12.56 2.92
N GLY A 197 -16.20 11.64 2.08
CA GLY A 197 -17.13 10.58 2.49
C GLY A 197 -16.57 9.16 2.41
N CYS A 198 -15.33 8.98 1.98
CA CYS A 198 -14.78 7.65 1.73
C CYS A 198 -14.08 7.06 2.94
N TYR A 199 -14.28 5.76 3.19
CA TYR A 199 -13.43 5.02 4.13
C TYR A 199 -12.01 4.81 3.54
N TRP A 200 -11.93 4.61 2.22
CA TRP A 200 -10.71 4.63 1.41
C TRP A 200 -10.96 5.46 0.15
N GLN A 201 -10.08 6.40 -0.23
CA GLN A 201 -10.22 7.06 -1.55
C GLN A 201 -10.04 6.03 -2.67
N ILE A 202 -9.03 5.16 -2.54
CA ILE A 202 -8.81 4.02 -3.42
C ILE A 202 -8.64 2.75 -2.59
N LEU A 203 -9.48 1.74 -2.84
CA LEU A 203 -9.32 0.39 -2.31
C LEU A 203 -9.00 -0.59 -3.43
N ASN A 204 -7.83 -1.25 -3.36
CA ASN A 204 -7.60 -2.48 -4.11
C ASN A 204 -8.14 -3.68 -3.31
N ASN A 205 -9.31 -4.17 -3.69
CA ASN A 205 -10.01 -5.25 -2.98
C ASN A 205 -9.59 -6.65 -3.47
N GLY A 206 -8.35 -6.80 -3.94
CA GLY A 206 -7.79 -8.09 -4.37
C GLY A 206 -7.57 -8.25 -5.88
N ALA A 207 -7.43 -7.15 -6.63
CA ALA A 207 -6.86 -7.19 -7.97
C ALA A 207 -5.33 -7.35 -7.91
N THR A 208 -4.75 -7.85 -9.00
CA THR A 208 -3.30 -8.01 -9.14
C THR A 208 -2.73 -7.05 -10.17
N ASN A 209 -1.47 -6.64 -10.00
CA ASN A 209 -0.80 -5.72 -10.92
C ASN A 209 -1.59 -4.41 -11.11
N VAL A 210 -1.89 -3.73 -10.00
CA VAL A 210 -2.53 -2.41 -10.01
C VAL A 210 -1.47 -1.31 -10.00
N THR A 211 -1.66 -0.29 -10.82
CA THR A 211 -0.84 0.93 -10.80
C THR A 211 -1.72 2.14 -10.56
N VAL A 212 -1.40 2.93 -9.53
CA VAL A 212 -1.93 4.26 -9.26
C VAL A 212 -0.79 5.24 -9.47
N GLN A 213 -0.90 6.08 -10.49
CA GLN A 213 0.20 6.92 -10.95
C GLN A 213 -0.27 8.36 -11.17
N ASP A 214 0.57 9.35 -10.86
CA ASP A 214 0.28 10.77 -11.15
C ASP A 214 -1.12 11.16 -10.63
N THR A 215 -1.43 10.73 -9.40
CA THR A 215 -2.79 10.73 -8.85
C THR A 215 -2.82 11.44 -7.51
N GLU A 216 -3.81 12.32 -7.33
CA GLU A 216 -4.05 13.03 -6.08
C GLU A 216 -5.20 12.38 -5.29
N LEU A 217 -4.96 12.09 -4.02
CA LEU A 217 -5.96 11.63 -3.06
C LEU A 217 -6.23 12.76 -2.06
N ASP A 218 -7.27 13.54 -2.36
CA ASP A 218 -7.75 14.65 -1.52
C ASP A 218 -8.93 14.17 -0.67
N CYS A 219 -8.65 13.78 0.57
CA CYS A 219 -9.68 13.33 1.50
C CYS A 219 -10.50 14.50 2.13
N GLN A 220 -10.23 15.76 1.75
CA GLN A 220 -10.99 16.93 2.18
C GLN A 220 -11.13 17.10 3.71
N GLY A 221 -10.14 16.64 4.47
CA GLY A 221 -10.17 16.70 5.93
C GLY A 221 -11.15 15.71 6.57
N ASN A 222 -11.42 14.58 5.91
CA ASN A 222 -12.23 13.50 6.46
C ASN A 222 -11.55 12.88 7.69
N THR A 223 -12.26 12.88 8.82
CA THR A 223 -11.81 12.29 10.10
C THR A 223 -12.44 10.91 10.37
N ALA A 224 -13.30 10.43 9.46
CA ALA A 224 -13.98 9.15 9.54
C ALA A 224 -13.47 8.14 8.51
N ASN A 225 -12.47 8.50 7.70
CA ASN A 225 -11.77 7.56 6.85
C ASN A 225 -10.73 6.78 7.63
N ASP A 226 -10.28 5.69 7.03
CA ASP A 226 -9.16 4.91 7.53
C ASP A 226 -7.86 5.38 6.88
N ALA A 227 -7.81 5.41 5.54
CA ALA A 227 -6.68 5.99 4.81
C ALA A 227 -7.07 6.57 3.44
N GLY A 228 -6.13 7.23 2.77
CA GLY A 228 -6.24 7.59 1.36
C GLY A 228 -6.27 6.35 0.45
N GLY A 229 -5.41 5.36 0.70
CA GLY A 229 -5.35 4.14 -0.11
C GLY A 229 -5.13 2.86 0.71
N ALA A 230 -5.60 1.72 0.21
CA ALA A 230 -5.38 0.42 0.84
C ALA A 230 -5.32 -0.75 -0.15
N GLY A 231 -4.57 -1.79 0.21
CA GLY A 231 -4.59 -3.10 -0.44
C GLY A 231 -3.21 -3.72 -0.67
N ASP A 232 -3.23 -4.88 -1.33
CA ASP A 232 -2.06 -5.63 -1.80
C ASP A 232 -1.81 -5.38 -3.30
N ASP A 233 -0.71 -5.88 -3.85
CA ASP A 233 -0.43 -5.96 -5.29
C ASP A 233 -0.64 -4.64 -6.07
N ILE A 234 -0.22 -3.53 -5.45
CA ILE A 234 -0.45 -2.17 -5.94
C ILE A 234 0.83 -1.32 -5.91
N THR A 235 1.07 -0.60 -7.01
CA THR A 235 2.12 0.43 -7.09
C THR A 235 1.48 1.81 -7.02
N TYR A 236 1.93 2.62 -6.06
CA TYR A 236 1.69 4.06 -5.99
C TYR A 236 2.93 4.78 -6.51
N LEU A 237 2.80 5.54 -7.59
CA LEU A 237 3.89 6.24 -8.25
C LEU A 237 3.57 7.72 -8.42
N ARG A 238 4.36 8.62 -7.82
CA ARG A 238 4.11 10.06 -7.84
C ARG A 238 2.70 10.44 -7.40
N VAL A 239 2.20 9.77 -6.36
CA VAL A 239 0.91 10.13 -5.77
C VAL A 239 1.08 11.27 -4.77
N ASN A 240 0.07 12.12 -4.67
CA ASN A 240 -0.04 13.16 -3.65
C ASN A 240 -1.22 12.82 -2.74
N ILE A 241 -0.98 12.65 -1.44
CA ILE A 241 -2.01 12.22 -0.47
C ILE A 241 -2.07 13.22 0.68
N HIS A 242 -3.25 13.80 0.90
CA HIS A 242 -3.46 14.79 1.95
C HIS A 242 -4.90 14.83 2.47
N GLY A 243 -5.08 15.46 3.63
CA GLY A 243 -6.39 15.62 4.26
C GLY A 243 -7.05 14.32 4.75
N CYS A 244 -6.34 13.20 4.69
CA CYS A 244 -6.79 11.87 5.12
C CYS A 244 -6.42 11.60 6.57
N THR A 245 -7.10 10.69 7.27
CA THR A 245 -6.64 10.18 8.58
C THR A 245 -5.27 9.51 8.42
N ASP A 246 -5.18 8.36 7.76
CA ASP A 246 -3.88 7.84 7.32
C ASP A 246 -3.63 8.12 5.84
N GLY A 247 -2.36 8.10 5.44
CA GLY A 247 -2.01 8.16 4.02
C GLY A 247 -2.36 6.84 3.33
N LEU A 248 -1.71 5.75 3.73
CA LEU A 248 -1.86 4.43 3.12
C LEU A 248 -1.89 3.29 4.16
N LYS A 249 -2.76 2.30 3.94
CA LYS A 249 -2.63 0.97 4.54
C LYS A 249 -1.99 0.02 3.53
N VAL A 250 -0.71 -0.25 3.72
CA VAL A 250 0.11 -1.01 2.77
C VAL A 250 0.19 -2.49 3.16
N GLY A 251 -0.37 -3.35 2.30
CA GLY A 251 -0.31 -4.80 2.42
C GLY A 251 0.98 -5.40 1.86
N SER A 252 0.85 -6.54 1.17
CA SER A 252 1.92 -7.28 0.50
C SER A 252 2.03 -6.98 -0.99
N ASN A 253 3.25 -7.09 -1.51
CA ASN A 253 3.63 -6.73 -2.88
C ASN A 253 3.20 -5.30 -3.25
N VAL A 254 3.43 -4.37 -2.32
CA VAL A 254 3.14 -2.95 -2.52
C VAL A 254 4.43 -2.19 -2.80
N LYS A 255 4.36 -1.23 -3.73
CA LYS A 255 5.43 -0.26 -3.94
C LYS A 255 4.87 1.15 -3.83
N VAL A 256 5.49 1.99 -3.00
CA VAL A 256 5.23 3.43 -2.91
C VAL A 256 6.50 4.13 -3.35
N GLN A 257 6.43 4.87 -4.45
CA GLN A 257 7.62 5.43 -5.09
C GLN A 257 7.38 6.87 -5.55
N ASP A 258 8.40 7.72 -5.36
CA ASP A 258 8.42 9.12 -5.81
C ASP A 258 7.19 9.92 -5.36
N SER A 259 6.57 9.57 -4.22
CA SER A 259 5.26 10.06 -3.79
C SER A 259 5.35 11.02 -2.60
N TYR A 260 4.32 11.85 -2.43
CA TYR A 260 4.24 12.87 -1.40
C TYR A 260 3.04 12.65 -0.47
N ILE A 261 3.29 12.45 0.82
CA ILE A 261 2.27 12.23 1.84
C ILE A 261 2.41 13.34 2.89
N HIS A 262 1.39 14.17 3.04
CA HIS A 262 1.47 15.36 3.87
C HIS A 262 0.10 15.80 4.38
N ASP A 263 0.08 16.73 5.33
CA ASP A 263 -1.14 17.40 5.81
C ASP A 263 -2.31 16.44 6.10
N LEU A 264 -1.99 15.30 6.71
CA LEU A 264 -3.00 14.35 7.18
C LEU A 264 -3.88 15.01 8.24
N LYS A 265 -5.16 14.65 8.23
CA LYS A 265 -6.16 15.20 9.11
C LYS A 265 -6.06 14.59 10.51
N GLN A 266 -5.37 15.31 11.38
CA GLN A 266 -5.23 14.96 12.80
C GLN A 266 -6.42 15.48 13.62
N THR A 267 -6.82 14.68 14.61
CA THR A 267 -7.74 15.02 15.71
C THR A 267 -7.00 14.79 17.03
N ALA A 268 -7.57 15.22 18.17
CA ALA A 268 -6.91 15.04 19.46
C ALA A 268 -6.79 13.55 19.88
N GLN A 269 -7.53 12.65 19.23
CA GLN A 269 -7.61 11.23 19.55
C GLN A 269 -7.10 10.33 18.41
N SER A 270 -6.71 10.89 17.27
CA SER A 270 -6.30 10.07 16.12
C SER A 270 -4.83 9.72 16.17
N HIS A 271 -4.52 8.52 15.67
CA HIS A 271 -3.18 7.98 15.52
C HIS A 271 -2.85 7.92 14.05
N ASN A 272 -2.49 9.08 13.48
CA ASN A 272 -2.31 9.19 12.04
C ASN A 272 -0.96 8.63 11.60
N ASP A 273 -0.98 7.79 10.57
CA ASP A 273 0.22 7.24 9.93
C ASP A 273 0.29 7.63 8.46
N GLY A 274 1.49 7.96 7.99
CA GLY A 274 1.74 8.16 6.55
C GLY A 274 1.51 6.86 5.78
N MET A 275 2.16 5.80 6.22
CA MET A 275 2.05 4.45 5.68
C MET A 275 2.07 3.44 6.83
N GLN A 276 0.98 2.70 7.00
CA GLN A 276 0.89 1.65 8.02
C GLN A 276 0.82 0.26 7.36
N SER A 277 1.64 -0.66 7.87
CA SER A 277 1.49 -2.09 7.60
C SER A 277 1.24 -2.84 8.91
N LEU A 278 0.19 -3.66 8.92
CA LEU A 278 -0.10 -4.61 9.99
C LEU A 278 0.40 -6.02 9.65
N GLY A 279 1.18 -6.16 8.57
CA GLY A 279 1.74 -7.41 8.08
C GLY A 279 1.99 -7.35 6.58
N THR A 280 3.21 -7.70 6.14
CA THR A 280 3.58 -7.70 4.73
C THR A 280 4.67 -8.72 4.45
N THR A 281 4.67 -9.25 3.23
CA THR A 281 5.72 -10.14 2.73
C THR A 281 6.60 -9.51 1.66
N LYS A 282 6.25 -8.29 1.21
CA LYS A 282 7.03 -7.47 0.27
C LYS A 282 6.49 -6.04 0.25
N LEU A 283 7.33 -5.08 0.60
CA LEU A 283 6.97 -3.66 0.59
C LEU A 283 8.19 -2.80 0.22
N ASP A 284 8.05 -1.99 -0.81
CA ASP A 284 9.09 -1.05 -1.24
C ASP A 284 8.59 0.40 -1.06
N ILE A 285 9.26 1.18 -0.21
CA ILE A 285 9.01 2.61 0.05
C ILE A 285 10.26 3.37 -0.41
N LEU A 286 10.23 3.88 -1.64
CA LEU A 286 11.42 4.36 -2.36
C LEU A 286 11.29 5.83 -2.75
N HIS A 287 12.26 6.66 -2.37
CA HIS A 287 12.34 8.07 -2.79
C HIS A 287 11.04 8.85 -2.61
N ASN A 288 10.35 8.66 -1.48
CA ASN A 288 9.14 9.41 -1.14
C ASN A 288 9.49 10.60 -0.25
N THR A 289 8.58 11.58 -0.21
CA THR A 289 8.54 12.60 0.83
C THR A 289 7.34 12.33 1.73
N CYS A 290 7.55 12.19 3.03
CA CYS A 290 6.46 12.19 4.01
C CYS A 290 6.78 13.18 5.13
N ILE A 291 5.90 14.16 5.32
CA ILE A 291 6.05 15.20 6.34
C ILE A 291 4.73 15.36 7.06
N LEU A 292 4.68 14.92 8.31
CA LEU A 292 3.45 14.88 9.10
C LEU A 292 3.58 15.77 10.35
N GLY A 293 2.50 16.43 10.75
CA GLY A 293 2.49 17.27 11.96
C GLY A 293 2.82 16.47 13.23
N GLY A 294 3.23 17.19 14.30
CA GLY A 294 3.76 16.58 15.53
C GLY A 294 2.81 15.67 16.31
N ASN A 295 1.49 15.71 16.05
CA ASN A 295 0.53 14.78 16.69
C ASN A 295 0.33 13.48 15.89
N ALA A 296 0.99 13.30 14.73
CA ALA A 296 0.97 12.02 14.03
C ALA A 296 1.69 10.95 14.85
N THR A 297 1.37 9.69 14.58
CA THR A 297 2.13 8.56 15.09
C THR A 297 3.44 8.43 14.33
N SER A 298 3.39 8.30 12.99
CA SER A 298 4.59 8.04 12.18
C SER A 298 4.42 8.39 10.70
N CYS A 299 5.54 8.53 9.98
CA CYS A 299 5.52 8.45 8.52
C CYS A 299 5.41 7.01 8.04
N VAL A 300 6.08 6.07 8.73
CA VAL A 300 5.96 4.64 8.46
C VAL A 300 5.85 3.88 9.77
N ILE A 301 4.86 2.99 9.88
CA ILE A 301 4.76 2.03 10.97
C ILE A 301 4.60 0.61 10.45
N LEU A 302 5.50 -0.25 10.92
CA LEU A 302 5.44 -1.69 10.75
C LEU A 302 5.02 -2.30 12.09
N SER A 303 3.74 -2.69 12.21
CA SER A 303 3.20 -3.25 13.46
C SER A 303 3.33 -4.77 13.48
N THR A 304 4.47 -5.26 13.94
CA THR A 304 4.78 -6.71 13.97
C THR A 304 3.97 -7.48 15.01
N GLY A 305 3.59 -6.87 16.14
CA GLY A 305 2.76 -7.52 17.16
C GLY A 305 1.41 -8.04 16.62
N SER A 306 0.84 -7.36 15.63
CA SER A 306 -0.39 -7.76 14.92
C SER A 306 -0.15 -8.64 13.69
N ALA A 307 1.09 -8.74 13.21
CA ALA A 307 1.41 -9.40 11.96
C ALA A 307 1.60 -10.91 12.13
N SER A 308 1.27 -11.67 11.08
CA SER A 308 1.78 -13.04 10.90
C SER A 308 3.22 -13.02 10.37
N ASP A 309 3.53 -12.09 9.47
CA ASP A 309 4.82 -11.90 8.83
C ASP A 309 5.10 -10.42 8.56
N MET A 310 6.36 -10.01 8.71
CA MET A 310 6.88 -8.69 8.40
C MET A 310 8.22 -8.83 7.66
N ARG A 311 8.16 -8.98 6.34
CA ARG A 311 9.27 -9.48 5.52
C ARG A 311 9.50 -8.67 4.26
N ASN A 312 10.76 -8.64 3.83
CA ASN A 312 11.20 -8.08 2.53
C ASN A 312 10.74 -6.64 2.34
N ILE A 313 11.19 -5.78 3.25
CA ILE A 313 10.79 -4.39 3.30
C ILE A 313 12.00 -3.51 3.01
N THR A 314 11.85 -2.59 2.08
CA THR A 314 12.88 -1.60 1.75
C THR A 314 12.31 -0.21 1.95
N MET A 315 12.95 0.58 2.81
CA MET A 315 12.71 2.02 2.95
C MET A 315 13.98 2.75 2.53
N ASP A 316 14.05 3.16 1.27
CA ASP A 316 15.27 3.67 0.67
C ASP A 316 15.13 5.09 0.14
N ARG A 317 16.08 5.95 0.48
CA ARG A 317 16.23 7.31 -0.08
C ARG A 317 14.99 8.21 0.08
N ASN A 318 14.23 8.06 1.16
CA ASN A 318 13.07 8.90 1.44
C ASN A 318 13.45 10.16 2.24
N LEU A 319 12.65 11.22 2.13
CA LEU A 319 12.67 12.39 3.00
C LEU A 319 11.52 12.29 4.00
N PHE A 320 11.86 12.19 5.28
CA PHE A 320 10.87 12.03 6.33
C PHE A 320 10.95 13.12 7.40
N ALA A 321 9.80 13.52 7.93
CA ALA A 321 9.70 14.35 9.13
C ALA A 321 8.38 14.15 9.87
N GLY A 322 8.44 14.31 11.19
CA GLY A 322 7.29 14.28 12.07
C GLY A 322 7.01 12.92 12.69
N GLY A 323 5.83 12.83 13.30
CA GLY A 323 5.41 11.69 14.10
C GLY A 323 5.94 11.72 15.54
N ALA A 324 5.49 10.76 16.34
CA ALA A 324 6.08 10.44 17.63
C ALA A 324 7.50 9.90 17.42
N TYR A 325 7.61 8.80 16.67
CA TYR A 325 8.82 8.44 15.94
C TYR A 325 8.50 8.51 14.45
N THR A 326 9.46 8.95 13.64
CA THR A 326 9.22 9.08 12.20
C THR A 326 9.03 7.70 11.54
N ILE A 327 9.79 6.70 11.97
CA ILE A 327 9.65 5.31 11.55
C ILE A 327 9.57 4.36 12.75
N TYR A 328 8.63 3.44 12.71
CA TYR A 328 8.62 2.22 13.52
C TYR A 328 9.05 1.06 12.63
N GLY A 329 10.29 0.60 12.81
CA GLY A 329 11.00 -0.32 11.90
C GLY A 329 10.56 -1.78 11.98
N GLY A 330 9.62 -2.11 12.87
CA GLY A 330 8.97 -3.40 12.94
C GLY A 330 9.65 -4.45 13.80
N TYR A 331 10.73 -4.16 14.52
CA TYR A 331 11.27 -5.12 15.48
C TYR A 331 11.94 -4.48 16.69
N GLU A 332 11.36 -4.72 17.87
CA GLU A 332 11.93 -4.40 19.17
C GLU A 332 12.24 -5.68 19.95
N ALA A 333 13.51 -5.87 20.31
CA ALA A 333 13.99 -7.07 20.97
C ALA A 333 13.35 -7.23 22.36
N GLY A 334 12.78 -8.42 22.61
CA GLY A 334 12.08 -8.72 23.87
C GLY A 334 10.60 -8.34 23.88
N SER A 335 10.14 -7.58 22.88
CA SER A 335 8.71 -7.24 22.68
C SER A 335 8.12 -7.98 21.49
N ASP A 336 8.84 -8.02 20.37
CA ASP A 336 8.37 -8.62 19.12
C ASP A 336 8.87 -10.07 18.90
N ASP A 337 8.07 -10.85 18.18
CA ASP A 337 8.44 -12.20 17.75
C ASP A 337 9.36 -12.14 16.52
N VAL A 338 10.67 -12.29 16.76
CA VAL A 338 11.70 -12.28 15.72
C VAL A 338 11.47 -13.31 14.62
N SER A 339 10.75 -14.40 14.93
CA SER A 339 10.47 -15.45 13.95
C SER A 339 9.58 -14.98 12.80
N LYS A 340 8.89 -13.84 12.96
CA LYS A 340 8.02 -13.20 11.96
C LYS A 340 8.72 -12.14 11.13
N VAL A 341 9.96 -11.77 11.48
CA VAL A 341 10.68 -10.63 10.91
C VAL A 341 11.91 -11.07 10.14
N SER A 342 12.11 -10.57 8.93
CA SER A 342 13.40 -10.67 8.23
C SER A 342 13.48 -9.75 7.02
N ASN A 343 14.72 -9.40 6.64
CA ASN A 343 15.01 -8.63 5.43
C ASN A 343 14.25 -7.30 5.40
N ILE A 344 14.33 -6.54 6.50
CA ILE A 344 13.89 -5.15 6.59
C ILE A 344 15.13 -4.27 6.48
N LYS A 345 15.09 -3.31 5.56
CA LYS A 345 16.18 -2.37 5.29
C LYS A 345 15.66 -0.94 5.30
N ILE A 346 16.30 -0.09 6.08
CA ILE A 346 16.00 1.35 6.18
C ILE A 346 17.28 2.10 5.82
N THR A 347 17.43 2.49 4.55
CA THR A 347 18.70 2.92 3.98
C THR A 347 18.66 4.29 3.34
N ASP A 348 19.74 5.05 3.50
CA ASP A 348 20.00 6.29 2.76
C ASP A 348 18.88 7.35 2.86
N ASN A 349 18.04 7.29 3.91
CA ASN A 349 16.96 8.25 4.12
C ASN A 349 17.50 9.58 4.67
N ARG A 350 16.68 10.62 4.55
CA ARG A 350 16.89 11.96 5.10
C ARG A 350 15.82 12.27 6.12
N PHE A 351 16.23 12.58 7.35
CA PHE A 351 15.32 12.99 8.43
C PHE A 351 15.38 14.50 8.62
N SER A 352 14.29 15.20 8.35
CA SER A 352 14.19 16.65 8.50
C SER A 352 13.69 17.03 9.90
N THR A 353 14.20 18.15 10.39
CA THR A 353 13.83 18.77 11.66
C THR A 353 12.71 19.81 11.52
N VAL A 354 12.13 19.95 10.33
CA VAL A 354 11.10 20.97 10.03
C VAL A 354 9.85 20.85 10.91
N VAL A 355 9.54 19.64 11.37
CA VAL A 355 8.41 19.39 12.30
C VAL A 355 8.88 19.33 13.76
N SER A 356 9.98 18.62 14.03
CA SER A 356 10.52 18.42 15.37
C SER A 356 12.05 18.42 15.34
N PRO A 357 12.74 19.03 16.32
CA PRO A 357 14.20 19.01 16.41
C PRO A 357 14.85 17.62 16.43
N LYS A 358 14.07 16.56 16.71
CA LYS A 358 14.54 15.16 16.72
C LYS A 358 13.97 14.32 15.58
N GLY A 359 13.46 14.92 14.51
CA GLY A 359 12.87 14.19 13.37
C GLY A 359 11.46 13.66 13.65
N GLY A 360 11.20 13.19 14.87
CA GLY A 360 9.88 13.01 15.48
C GLY A 360 9.90 13.59 16.90
N ALA A 361 8.82 13.47 17.68
CA ALA A 361 8.82 13.92 19.07
C ALA A 361 9.88 13.20 19.94
N TYR A 362 10.10 11.91 19.67
CA TYR A 362 10.99 11.04 20.42
C TYR A 362 12.28 10.68 19.64
N GLY A 363 12.22 10.64 18.32
CA GLY A 363 13.39 10.36 17.47
C GLY A 363 13.02 10.06 16.02
N PRO A 364 14.02 9.83 15.15
CA PRO A 364 13.79 9.47 13.76
C PRO A 364 13.26 8.03 13.61
N MET A 365 13.69 7.11 14.46
CA MET A 365 13.36 5.69 14.33
C MET A 365 13.22 5.02 15.70
N THR A 366 12.40 3.98 15.76
CA THR A 366 12.30 3.00 16.86
C THR A 366 12.02 1.61 16.29
N SER A 367 12.16 0.57 17.12
CA SER A 367 11.92 -0.82 16.72
C SER A 367 12.77 -1.21 15.49
N VAL A 368 14.06 -0.92 15.57
CA VAL A 368 15.07 -1.18 14.54
C VAL A 368 16.16 -2.14 15.03
N ASP A 369 15.89 -2.94 16.06
CA ASP A 369 16.85 -3.92 16.55
C ASP A 369 17.16 -4.98 15.46
N PRO A 370 18.32 -5.66 15.51
CA PRO A 370 18.59 -6.78 14.61
C PRO A 370 17.47 -7.84 14.68
N PRO A 371 16.89 -8.25 13.53
CA PRO A 371 17.53 -8.31 12.21
C PRO A 371 17.24 -7.12 11.28
N VAL A 372 16.62 -6.05 11.75
CA VAL A 372 16.45 -4.83 10.94
C VAL A 372 17.82 -4.24 10.63
N VAL A 373 18.03 -3.84 9.37
CA VAL A 373 19.26 -3.17 8.95
C VAL A 373 18.92 -1.70 8.67
N HIS A 374 19.54 -0.79 9.42
CA HIS A 374 19.43 0.65 9.18
C HIS A 374 20.84 1.24 9.01
N THR A 375 21.08 1.94 7.90
CA THR A 375 22.39 2.51 7.58
C THR A 375 22.30 3.62 6.54
N GLY A 376 23.25 4.56 6.56
CA GLY A 376 23.32 5.66 5.59
C GLY A 376 22.25 6.74 5.79
N ASN A 377 21.45 6.61 6.85
CA ASN A 377 20.43 7.58 7.19
C ASN A 377 21.09 8.81 7.83
N VAL A 378 20.72 10.00 7.38
CA VAL A 378 21.30 11.26 7.90
C VAL A 378 20.24 12.32 8.13
N TRP A 379 20.58 13.30 8.98
CA TRP A 379 19.79 14.50 9.14
C TRP A 379 19.82 15.35 7.88
N ALA A 380 18.64 15.74 7.39
CA ALA A 380 18.46 16.51 6.18
C ALA A 380 18.82 18.00 6.39
N ASP A 381 18.55 18.50 7.59
CA ASP A 381 18.68 19.90 7.98
C ASP A 381 18.93 20.03 9.50
N GLY A 382 18.85 21.26 10.02
CA GLY A 382 19.03 21.56 11.43
C GLY A 382 20.49 21.46 11.91
N PRO A 383 20.73 21.54 13.23
CA PRO A 383 22.08 21.56 13.80
C PRO A 383 22.92 20.30 13.54
N LYS A 384 22.27 19.20 13.15
CA LYS A 384 22.90 17.92 12.84
C LYS A 384 22.96 17.60 11.35
N ALA A 385 22.61 18.54 10.46
CA ALA A 385 22.56 18.31 9.02
C ALA A 385 23.81 17.56 8.49
N GLY A 386 23.57 16.50 7.73
CA GLY A 386 24.62 15.62 7.18
C GLY A 386 25.24 14.61 8.16
N GLN A 387 24.91 14.68 9.46
CA GLN A 387 25.33 13.67 10.44
C GLN A 387 24.38 12.46 10.42
N SER A 388 24.88 11.31 10.88
CA SER A 388 24.06 10.09 10.98
C SER A 388 22.82 10.29 11.84
N ALA A 389 21.73 9.67 11.40
CA ALA A 389 20.45 9.56 12.08
C ALA A 389 20.13 8.10 12.46
N ASP A 390 21.11 7.20 12.37
CA ASP A 390 21.01 5.79 12.75
C ASP A 390 21.05 5.58 14.27
#